data_AF-A0A8J2J9K0-F1
#
_entry.id   AF-A0A8J2J9K0-F1
#
_cell.length_a   1.000
_cell.length_b   1.000
_cell.length_c   1.000
_cell.angle_alpha   90.00
_cell.angle_beta   90.00
_cell.angle_gamma   90.00
#
_symmetry.space_group_name_H-M   'P 1'
#
loop_
_entity.id
_entity.type
_entity.pdbx_description
1 polymer ?
#
loop_
_entity_poly.entity_id
_entity_poly.type
_entity_poly.pdbx_seq_one_letter_code
_entity_poly.pdbx_strand_id
1 'polypeptide(L)'
;MTAADLCASAKPWEVQAETVRVIFEEFYEQGDLEKKQGRTPIPMMDRDKAHQLPSSQVGFLSVICISCYDLLSQVVPPSEPLLEGCRKNLIKWKHVAENQSEIKSVETDVEEKPE
;
A
#
# COMPACT_ATOMS: atom_id res chain seq x y z
N MET A 1 2.64 -21.41 2.56
CA MET A 1 2.57 -20.83 1.20
C MET A 1 2.25 -19.34 1.28
N THR A 2 1.08 -18.93 1.78
CA THR A 2 0.65 -17.52 1.86
C THR A 2 1.64 -16.58 2.56
N ALA A 3 2.17 -16.93 3.73
CA ALA A 3 3.14 -16.06 4.41
C ALA A 3 4.44 -15.84 3.60
N ALA A 4 4.83 -16.82 2.77
CA ALA A 4 6.00 -16.66 1.89
C ALA A 4 5.66 -15.77 0.68
N ASP A 5 4.45 -15.91 0.13
CA ASP A 5 3.94 -15.06 -0.95
C ASP A 5 3.85 -13.59 -0.51
N LEU A 6 3.43 -13.34 0.72
CA LEU A 6 3.35 -12.00 1.31
C LEU A 6 4.69 -11.46 1.80
N CYS A 7 5.82 -12.17 1.67
CA CYS A 7 7.06 -11.87 2.40
C CYS A 7 7.65 -10.48 2.13
N ALA A 8 7.35 -9.88 0.97
CA ALA A 8 7.74 -8.52 0.61
C ALA A 8 7.29 -7.48 1.66
N SER A 9 6.10 -7.68 2.24
CA SER A 9 5.53 -6.82 3.29
C SER A 9 6.39 -6.72 4.56
N ALA A 10 7.26 -7.69 4.81
CA ALA A 10 8.13 -7.75 5.99
C ALA A 10 9.60 -7.37 5.70
N LYS A 11 9.95 -7.07 4.45
CA LYS A 11 11.32 -6.69 4.06
C LYS A 11 11.65 -5.27 4.53
N PRO A 12 12.94 -4.88 4.55
CA PRO A 12 13.32 -3.49 4.77
C PRO A 12 12.55 -2.54 3.85
N TRP A 13 12.31 -1.34 4.34
CA TRP A 13 11.43 -0.35 3.71
C TRP A 13 11.76 -0.10 2.25
N GLU A 14 13.04 0.02 1.91
CA GLU A 14 13.52 0.34 0.58
C GLU A 14 13.14 -0.77 -0.40
N VAL A 15 13.21 -2.02 0.05
CA VAL A 15 12.81 -3.20 -0.74
C VAL A 15 11.29 -3.30 -0.83
N GLN A 16 10.59 -3.07 0.28
CA GLN A 16 9.12 -3.17 0.30
C GLN A 16 8.47 -2.07 -0.54
N ALA A 17 8.93 -0.82 -0.44
CA ALA A 17 8.43 0.32 -1.20
C ALA A 17 8.67 0.12 -2.71
N GLU A 18 9.86 -0.36 -3.09
CA GLU A 18 10.16 -0.68 -4.48
C GLU A 18 9.29 -1.82 -5.01
N THR A 19 9.08 -2.87 -4.20
CA THR A 19 8.19 -3.98 -4.58
C THR A 19 6.75 -3.50 -4.79
N VAL A 20 6.25 -2.62 -3.91
CA VAL A 20 4.92 -2.02 -4.07
C VAL A 20 4.84 -1.18 -5.33
N ARG A 21 5.87 -0.39 -5.64
CA ARG A 21 5.92 0.42 -6.87
C ARG A 21 5.78 -0.45 -8.11
N VAL A 22 6.54 -1.54 -8.22
CA VAL A 22 6.50 -2.46 -9.35
C VAL A 22 5.13 -3.15 -9.48
N ILE A 23 4.55 -3.61 -8.36
CA ILE A 23 3.21 -4.23 -8.38
C ILE A 23 2.14 -3.24 -8.84
N PHE A 24 2.20 -2.00 -8.37
CA PHE A 24 1.22 -0.99 -8.79
C PHE A 24 1.41 -0.57 -10.26
N GLU A 25 2.63 -0.56 -10.78
CA GLU A 25 2.86 -0.38 -12.22
C GLU A 25 2.15 -1.45 -13.05
N GLU A 26 2.26 -2.72 -12.66
CA GLU A 26 1.53 -3.82 -13.30
C GLU A 26 0.00 -3.63 -13.20
N PHE A 27 -0.51 -3.24 -12.03
CA PHE A 27 -1.93 -2.96 -11.84
C PHE A 27 -2.43 -1.80 -12.71
N TYR A 28 -1.62 -0.75 -12.88
CA TYR A 28 -1.95 0.38 -13.73
C TYR A 28 -1.92 0.01 -15.21
N GLU A 29 -0.97 -0.81 -15.65
CA GLU A 29 -0.94 -1.34 -17.02
C GLU A 29 -2.21 -2.15 -17.31
N GLN A 30 -2.63 -3.01 -16.38
CA GLN A 30 -3.89 -3.74 -16.50
C GLN A 30 -5.09 -2.78 -16.56
N GLY A 31 -5.15 -1.79 -15.65
CA GLY A 31 -6.25 -0.83 -15.63
C GLY A 31 -6.37 0.00 -16.90
N ASP A 32 -5.24 0.35 -17.52
CA ASP A 32 -5.21 1.04 -18.81
C ASP A 32 -5.72 0.16 -19.95
N LEU A 33 -5.41 -1.14 -19.94
CA LEU A 33 -5.96 -2.10 -20.89
C LEU A 33 -7.48 -2.22 -20.73
N GLU A 34 -7.97 -2.24 -19.50
CA GLU A 34 -9.41 -2.25 -19.21
C GLU A 34 -10.10 -0.97 -19.73
N LYS A 35 -9.51 0.21 -19.49
CA LYS A 35 -10.00 1.49 -20.03
C LYS A 35 -10.07 1.48 -21.56
N LYS A 36 -9.03 0.98 -22.24
CA LYS A 36 -9.00 0.86 -23.71
C LYS A 36 -10.09 -0.07 -24.25
N GLN A 37 -10.54 -1.03 -23.46
CA GLN A 37 -11.65 -1.93 -23.79
C GLN A 37 -13.03 -1.34 -23.42
N GLY A 38 -13.09 -0.09 -22.96
CA GLY A 38 -14.33 0.56 -22.52
C GLY A 38 -14.84 0.07 -21.16
N ARG A 39 -13.98 -0.58 -20.35
CA ARG A 39 -14.29 -1.00 -18.99
C ARG A 39 -13.77 0.02 -17.98
N THR A 40 -14.40 0.07 -16.81
CA THR A 40 -13.92 0.88 -15.69
C THR A 40 -13.08 0.00 -14.77
N PRO A 41 -11.77 0.28 -14.61
CA PRO A 41 -10.93 -0.50 -13.71
C PRO A 41 -11.30 -0.24 -12.25
N ILE A 42 -11.01 -1.21 -11.39
CA ILE A 42 -11.15 -1.03 -9.94
C ILE A 42 -10.19 0.05 -9.44
N PRO A 43 -10.49 0.74 -8.32
CA PRO A 43 -9.69 1.87 -7.86
C PRO A 43 -8.19 1.60 -7.68
N MET A 44 -7.82 0.38 -7.26
CA MET A 44 -6.42 -0.03 -7.07
C MET A 44 -5.64 -0.14 -8.38
N MET A 45 -6.31 -0.41 -9.50
CA MET A 45 -5.74 -0.52 -10.84
C MET A 45 -5.86 0.78 -11.63
N ASP A 46 -6.53 1.78 -11.09
CA ASP A 46 -6.74 3.07 -11.75
C ASP A 46 -5.62 4.04 -11.41
N ARG A 47 -4.71 4.31 -12.37
CA ARG A 47 -3.60 5.25 -12.17
C ARG A 47 -4.05 6.67 -11.84
N ASP A 48 -5.28 7.06 -12.21
CA ASP A 48 -5.84 8.37 -11.86
C ASP A 48 -6.13 8.47 -10.35
N LYS A 49 -6.16 7.33 -9.66
CA LYS A 49 -6.32 7.18 -8.20
C LYS A 49 -5.02 6.76 -7.50
N ALA A 50 -3.86 6.97 -8.13
CA ALA A 50 -2.56 6.61 -7.55
C ALA A 50 -2.30 7.24 -6.17
N HIS A 51 -2.89 8.40 -5.89
CA HIS A 51 -2.85 9.04 -4.58
C HIS A 51 -3.47 8.18 -3.44
N GLN A 52 -4.22 7.13 -3.76
CA GLN A 52 -4.80 6.21 -2.78
C GLN A 52 -3.85 5.06 -2.41
N LEU A 53 -2.72 4.92 -3.12
CA LEU A 53 -1.76 3.84 -2.91
C LEU A 53 -1.31 3.74 -1.44
N PRO A 54 -0.88 4.83 -0.75
CA PRO A 54 -0.45 4.70 0.65
C PRO A 54 -1.55 4.20 1.58
N SER A 55 -2.77 4.73 1.44
CA SER A 55 -3.93 4.27 2.22
C SER A 55 -4.28 2.80 1.93
N SER A 56 -4.12 2.37 0.68
CA SER A 56 -4.32 0.97 0.27
C SER A 56 -3.28 0.05 0.91
N GLN A 57 -2.01 0.49 0.99
CA GLN A 57 -0.95 -0.25 1.69
C GLN A 57 -1.21 -0.34 3.20
N VAL A 58 -1.68 0.74 3.83
CA VAL A 58 -2.08 0.72 5.25
C VAL A 58 -3.18 -0.33 5.48
N GLY A 59 -4.22 -0.35 4.64
CA GLY A 59 -5.29 -1.35 4.71
C GLY A 59 -4.79 -2.78 4.50
N PHE A 60 -4.01 -3.01 3.45
CA PHE A 60 -3.46 -4.33 3.12
C PHE A 60 -2.57 -4.89 4.24
N LEU A 61 -1.63 -4.08 4.75
CA LEU A 61 -0.72 -4.51 5.81
C LEU A 61 -1.47 -4.77 7.13
N SER A 62 -2.41 -3.89 7.50
CA SER A 62 -3.14 -4.01 8.77
C SER A 62 -4.12 -5.19 8.80
N VAL A 63 -4.83 -5.44 7.70
CA VAL A 63 -5.90 -6.46 7.66
C VAL A 63 -5.38 -7.82 7.23
N ILE A 64 -4.48 -7.87 6.23
CA ILE A 64 -4.05 -9.14 5.61
C ILE A 64 -2.70 -9.59 6.16
N CYS A 65 -1.64 -8.79 5.98
CA CYS A 65 -0.27 -9.24 6.28
C CYS A 65 -0.02 -9.42 7.78
N ILE A 66 -0.40 -8.46 8.61
CA ILE A 66 -0.22 -8.55 10.07
C ILE A 66 -1.00 -9.73 10.63
N SER A 67 -2.27 -9.89 10.26
CA SER A 67 -3.09 -11.03 10.70
C SER A 67 -2.46 -12.37 10.33
N CYS A 68 -1.87 -12.46 9.13
CA CYS A 68 -1.17 -13.66 8.67
C CYS A 68 0.09 -13.95 9.51
N TYR A 69 0.94 -12.94 9.74
CA TYR A 69 2.17 -13.15 10.51
C TYR A 69 1.95 -13.29 12.02
N ASP A 70 0.91 -12.68 12.57
CA ASP A 70 0.54 -12.82 13.98
C ASP A 70 0.12 -14.26 14.31
N LEU A 71 -0.72 -14.86 13.45
CA LEU A 71 -1.02 -16.29 13.57
C LEU A 71 0.22 -17.15 13.34
N LEU A 72 1.05 -16.81 12.35
CA LEU A 72 2.26 -17.58 12.05
C LEU A 72 3.24 -17.58 13.23
N SER A 73 3.47 -16.45 13.89
CA SER A 73 4.43 -16.37 14.99
C SER A 73 3.95 -17.08 16.25
N GLN A 74 2.64 -17.21 16.45
CA GLN A 74 2.09 -18.05 17.52
C GLN A 74 2.39 -19.54 17.29
N VAL A 75 2.39 -19.99 16.03
CA VAL A 75 2.65 -21.40 15.68
C VAL A 75 4.14 -21.69 15.47
N VAL A 76 4.88 -20.73 14.92
CA VAL A 76 6.30 -20.80 14.59
C VAL A 76 7.00 -19.57 15.18
N PRO A 77 7.30 -19.56 16.50
CA PRO A 77 7.86 -18.38 17.18
C PRO A 77 9.09 -17.73 16.51
N PRO A 78 10.01 -18.47 15.87
CA PRO A 78 11.13 -17.86 15.14
C PRO A 78 10.72 -16.95 13.97
N SER A 79 9.46 -16.97 13.53
CA SER A 79 8.96 -16.08 12.46
C SER A 79 8.51 -14.70 12.94
N GLU A 80 8.57 -14.41 14.25
CA GLU A 80 8.23 -13.10 14.83
C GLU A 80 8.89 -11.89 14.10
N PRO A 81 10.14 -11.97 13.58
CA PRO A 81 10.72 -10.87 12.83
C PRO A 81 9.92 -10.47 11.58
N LEU A 82 9.13 -11.39 10.99
CA LEU A 82 8.25 -11.07 9.87
C LEU A 82 7.10 -10.16 10.31
N LEU A 83 6.51 -10.44 11.48
CA LEU A 83 5.46 -9.61 12.08
C LEU A 83 6.01 -8.22 12.43
N GLU A 84 7.19 -8.16 13.05
CA GLU A 84 7.83 -6.89 13.41
C GLU A 84 8.17 -6.05 12.16
N GLY A 85 8.75 -6.67 11.12
CA GLY A 85 9.05 -6.01 9.85
C GLY A 85 7.79 -5.44 9.19
N CYS A 86 6.72 -6.24 9.17
CA CYS A 86 5.42 -5.81 8.63
C CYS A 86 4.83 -4.63 9.42
N ARG A 87 4.92 -4.64 10.76
CA ARG A 87 4.48 -3.51 11.62
C ARG A 87 5.31 -2.24 11.38
N LYS A 88 6.63 -2.36 11.18
CA LYS A 88 7.50 -1.22 10.84
C LYS A 88 7.10 -0.59 9.51
N ASN A 89 6.83 -1.40 8.49
CA ASN A 89 6.37 -0.89 7.20
C ASN A 89 4.98 -0.25 7.30
N LEU A 90 4.06 -0.80 8.11
CA LEU A 90 2.76 -0.17 8.36
C LEU A 90 2.92 1.24 8.94
N ILE A 91 3.82 1.45 9.89
CA ILE A 91 4.08 2.79 10.48
C ILE A 91 4.57 3.76 9.40
N LYS A 92 5.52 3.32 8.55
CA LYS A 92 6.02 4.17 7.45
C LYS A 92 4.92 4.52 6.45
N TRP A 93 4.08 3.57 6.06
CA TRP A 93 2.96 3.84 5.15
C TRP A 93 1.90 4.76 5.75
N LYS A 94 1.64 4.67 7.06
CA LYS A 94 0.77 5.64 7.75
C LYS A 94 1.30 7.05 7.65
N HIS A 95 2.59 7.25 7.93
CA HIS A 95 3.23 8.55 7.80
C HIS A 95 3.21 9.08 6.35
N VAL A 96 3.43 8.21 5.35
CA VAL A 96 3.31 8.60 3.93
C VAL A 96 1.87 9.00 3.58
N ALA A 97 0.87 8.28 4.10
CA ALA A 97 -0.55 8.60 3.87
C ALA A 97 -0.97 9.92 4.53
N GLU A 98 -0.51 10.16 5.77
CA GLU A 98 -0.73 11.40 6.51
C GLU A 98 -0.13 12.60 5.76
N ASN A 99 1.13 12.50 5.34
CA ASN A 99 1.80 13.58 4.59
C ASN A 99 1.11 13.88 3.24
N GLN A 100 0.56 12.87 2.56
CA GLN A 100 -0.23 13.11 1.34
C GLN A 100 -1.56 13.79 1.63
N SER A 101 -2.20 13.51 2.78
CA SER A 101 -3.43 14.18 3.17
C SER A 101 -3.20 15.64 3.53
N GLU A 102 -2.09 15.95 4.20
CA GLU A 102 -1.70 17.32 4.53
C GLU A 102 -1.41 18.15 3.27
N ILE A 103 -0.63 17.61 2.32
CA ILE A 103 -0.34 18.29 1.04
C ILE A 103 -1.65 18.63 0.30
N LYS A 104 -2.58 17.68 0.24
CA LYS A 104 -3.88 17.91 -0.40
C LYS A 104 -4.72 18.97 0.30
N SER A 105 -4.74 18.98 1.64
CA SER A 105 -5.49 20.00 2.39
C SER A 105 -4.96 21.42 2.14
N VAL A 106 -3.64 21.57 2.02
CA VAL A 106 -3.01 22.86 1.71
C VAL A 106 -3.30 23.30 0.27
N GLU A 107 -3.29 22.38 -0.71
CA GLU A 107 -3.65 22.69 -2.10
C GLU A 107 -5.11 23.14 -2.23
N THR A 108 -6.04 22.47 -1.54
CA THR A 108 -7.46 22.86 -1.54
C THR A 108 -7.69 24.21 -0.86
N ASP A 109 -6.97 24.52 0.22
CA ASP A 109 -7.09 25.81 0.93
C ASP A 109 -6.52 26.99 0.12
N VAL A 110 -5.59 26.73 -0.81
CA VAL A 110 -5.01 27.75 -1.70
C VAL A 110 -5.92 28.00 -2.92
N GLU A 111 -6.57 26.98 -3.45
CA GLU A 111 -7.53 27.11 -4.56
C GLU A 111 -8.87 27.73 -4.14
N GLU A 112 -9.27 27.61 -2.87
CA GLU A 112 -10.55 28.14 -2.35
C GLU A 112 -10.50 29.60 -1.86
N LYS A 113 -9.44 30.38 -2.11
CA LYS A 113 -9.45 31.84 -1.84
C LYS A 113 -9.91 32.61 -3.09
N PRO A 114 -11.16 33.09 -3.16
CA PRO A 114 -11.54 34.08 -4.17
C PRO A 114 -11.00 35.45 -3.74
N GLU A 115 -10.59 36.26 -4.71
CA GLU A 115 -10.33 37.70 -4.53
C GLU A 115 -11.53 38.46 -3.97
#